data_AF-A0AAW0E176-F1
#
_entry.id   AF-A0AAW0E176-F1
#
_cell.length_a   1.000
_cell.length_b   1.000
_cell.length_c   1.000
_cell.angle_alpha   90.00
_cell.angle_beta   90.00
_cell.angle_gamma   90.00
#
_symmetry.space_group_name_H-M   'P 1'
#
loop_
_entity.id
_entity.type
_entity.pdbx_description
1 polymer ?
#
loop_
_entity_poly.entity_id
_entity_poly.type
_entity_poly.pdbx_seq_one_letter_code
_entity_poly.pdbx_strand_id
1 'polypeptide(L)'
;MGRRLYELSQVETQATSIESPGAFPRHKRRTQLEAPALGPQFSTPKVIAADPYTSAAFVERTGLPCSSSSFREIAEGTLPEDVSYIFPSNRDGQELITESDGLSVGLTPVIEMTVCSFALHLVESSSELFSLLWELSTKSRWLIVLAPHKKPEIKEGWGWTKWNMDTWAATSMSDQTGEILHER
;
A
#
# COMPACT_ATOMS: atom_id res chain seq x y z
N MET A 1 -26.33 -8.64 -33.66
CA MET A 1 -27.51 -7.72 -33.67
C MET A 1 -27.80 -7.41 -32.21
N GLY A 2 -27.68 -6.20 -31.66
CA GLY A 2 -27.85 -4.88 -32.23
C GLY A 2 -29.11 -4.22 -31.66
N ARG A 3 -28.95 -3.49 -30.55
CA ARG A 3 -29.68 -2.26 -30.15
C ARG A 3 -31.10 -2.32 -29.55
N ARG A 4 -31.20 -1.58 -28.43
CA ARG A 4 -32.36 -0.86 -27.83
C ARG A 4 -33.41 -1.75 -27.15
N LEU A 5 -33.79 -1.49 -25.91
CA LEU A 5 -34.61 -0.34 -25.53
C LEU A 5 -34.17 0.27 -24.19
N TYR A 6 -33.57 1.46 -24.28
CA TYR A 6 -33.68 2.54 -23.31
C TYR A 6 -34.97 3.28 -23.68
N GLU A 7 -36.03 3.14 -22.90
CA GLU A 7 -37.20 4.04 -22.84
C GLU A 7 -38.16 3.50 -21.77
N LEU A 8 -38.87 4.40 -21.07
CA LEU A 8 -39.57 4.24 -19.79
C LEU A 8 -38.59 4.43 -18.60
N SER A 9 -38.36 5.65 -18.09
CA SER A 9 -39.38 6.61 -17.69
C SER A 9 -38.74 7.99 -17.50
N GLN A 10 -39.08 8.93 -18.37
CA GLN A 10 -39.19 10.33 -17.98
C GLN A 10 -40.64 10.53 -17.53
N VAL A 11 -40.84 10.79 -16.24
CA VAL A 11 -42.03 11.48 -15.74
C VAL A 11 -41.54 12.55 -14.76
N GLU A 12 -41.66 13.77 -15.24
CA GLU A 12 -41.86 15.05 -14.56
C GLU A 12 -41.49 15.19 -13.07
N THR A 13 -40.39 15.92 -12.87
CA THR A 13 -40.22 17.05 -11.97
C THR A 13 -41.40 17.37 -11.03
N GLN A 14 -41.32 16.87 -9.80
CA GLN A 14 -41.84 17.58 -8.63
C GLN A 14 -40.66 17.94 -7.72
N ALA A 15 -40.48 19.25 -7.52
CA ALA A 15 -39.52 19.82 -6.60
C ALA A 15 -39.96 19.52 -5.15
N THR A 16 -39.58 18.36 -4.65
CA THR A 16 -39.51 18.10 -3.21
C THR A 16 -38.09 18.37 -2.76
N SER A 17 -37.92 19.41 -1.95
CA SER A 17 -36.69 19.71 -1.20
C SER A 17 -36.36 18.52 -0.29
N ILE A 18 -35.55 17.59 -0.80
CA ILE A 18 -34.95 16.54 0.01
C ILE A 18 -33.80 17.20 0.77
N GLU A 19 -34.00 17.34 2.07
CA GLU A 19 -32.99 17.75 3.03
C GLU A 19 -31.70 16.97 2.79
N SER A 20 -30.59 17.70 2.68
CA SER A 20 -29.26 17.10 2.50
C SER A 20 -29.02 16.06 3.59
N PRO A 21 -28.64 14.81 3.25
CA PRO A 21 -28.31 13.83 4.28
C PRO A 21 -27.20 14.41 5.13
N GLY A 22 -27.46 14.45 6.44
CA GLY A 22 -26.71 15.20 7.43
C GLY A 22 -25.20 15.09 7.23
N ALA A 23 -24.55 16.25 7.27
CA ALA A 23 -23.10 16.33 7.21
C ALA A 23 -22.49 15.31 8.18
N PHE A 24 -21.76 14.34 7.63
CA PHE A 24 -20.98 13.40 8.43
C PHE A 24 -20.17 14.19 9.46
N PRO A 25 -20.12 13.75 10.72
CA PRO A 25 -19.33 14.44 11.73
C PRO A 25 -17.89 14.51 11.21
N ARG A 26 -17.45 15.71 10.81
CA ARG A 26 -16.06 15.98 10.50
C ARG A 26 -15.31 15.73 11.79
N HIS A 27 -14.62 14.59 11.86
CA HIS A 27 -13.70 14.31 12.95
C HIS A 27 -12.85 15.57 13.16
N LYS A 28 -12.91 16.13 14.38
CA LYS A 28 -12.06 17.27 14.76
C LYS A 28 -10.65 16.90 14.32
N ARG A 29 -10.07 17.73 13.44
CA ARG A 29 -8.75 17.50 12.83
C ARG A 29 -7.79 17.20 13.98
N ARG A 30 -7.45 15.91 14.13
CA ARG A 30 -6.50 15.44 15.13
C ARG A 30 -5.26 16.31 14.93
N THR A 31 -4.77 16.92 16.00
CA THR A 31 -3.57 17.78 16.01
C THR A 31 -2.57 17.15 15.06
N GLN A 32 -2.27 17.87 13.96
CA GLN A 32 -1.40 17.35 12.93
C GLN A 32 -0.05 17.13 13.61
N LEU A 33 0.29 15.87 13.88
CA LEU A 33 1.59 15.51 14.41
C LEU A 33 2.58 15.90 13.31
N GLU A 34 3.33 16.99 13.52
CA GLU A 34 4.43 17.31 12.63
C GLU A 34 5.49 16.23 12.82
N ALA A 35 5.70 15.44 11.77
CA ALA A 35 6.81 14.50 11.74
C ALA A 35 8.12 15.30 11.87
N PRO A 36 9.09 14.84 12.68
CA PRO A 36 10.39 15.48 12.74
C PRO A 36 10.99 15.60 11.34
N ALA A 37 11.51 16.78 10.99
CA ALA A 37 12.21 16.95 9.73
C ALA A 37 13.45 16.04 9.73
N LEU A 38 13.50 15.12 8.78
CA LEU A 38 14.72 14.39 8.49
C LEU A 38 15.74 15.39 7.91
N GLY A 39 17.02 15.24 8.28
CA GLY A 39 18.07 16.11 7.78
C GLY A 39 18.19 16.08 6.25
N PRO A 40 18.92 17.03 5.63
CA PRO A 40 19.00 17.20 4.17
C PRO A 40 19.58 15.98 3.42
N GLN A 41 20.21 15.04 4.13
CA GLN A 41 20.68 13.78 3.58
C GLN A 41 19.56 12.79 3.23
N PHE A 42 18.34 13.01 3.73
CA PHE A 42 17.19 12.15 3.45
C PHE A 42 16.30 12.81 2.40
N SER A 43 16.16 12.17 1.25
CA SER A 43 15.23 12.60 0.22
C SER A 43 13.78 12.35 0.65
N THR A 44 12.87 13.19 0.15
CA THR A 44 11.43 12.96 0.36
C THR A 44 11.05 11.61 -0.24
N PRO A 45 10.39 10.72 0.53
CA PRO A 45 10.00 9.42 0.02
C PRO A 45 8.97 9.58 -1.11
N LYS A 46 9.17 8.80 -2.18
CA LYS A 46 8.20 8.67 -3.26
C LYS A 46 7.19 7.60 -2.88
N VAL A 47 5.91 7.96 -2.86
CA VAL A 47 4.83 7.10 -2.39
C VAL A 47 3.90 6.74 -3.55
N ILE A 48 3.64 5.44 -3.70
CA ILE A 48 2.60 4.88 -4.58
C ILE A 48 1.68 4.01 -3.73
N ALA A 49 0.45 3.84 -4.17
CA ALA A 49 -0.52 2.98 -3.50
C ALA A 49 -1.13 1.95 -4.45
N ALA A 50 -1.71 0.90 -3.88
CA ALA A 50 -2.51 -0.09 -4.57
C ALA A 50 -3.70 -0.46 -3.67
N ASP A 51 -4.93 -0.18 -4.12
CA ASP A 51 -6.15 -0.54 -3.40
C ASP A 51 -7.34 -0.63 -4.39
N PRO A 52 -7.93 -1.82 -4.61
CA PRO A 52 -9.04 -1.99 -5.52
C PRO A 52 -10.34 -1.30 -5.05
N TYR A 53 -10.49 -1.05 -3.75
CA TYR A 53 -11.71 -0.52 -3.16
C TYR A 53 -11.64 0.99 -2.90
N THR A 54 -10.46 1.53 -2.60
CA THR A 54 -10.31 2.95 -2.21
C THR A 54 -9.44 3.81 -3.12
N SER A 55 -8.95 3.27 -4.25
CA SER A 55 -8.10 3.99 -5.21
C SER A 55 -8.59 5.39 -5.57
N ALA A 56 -9.86 5.54 -6.00
CA ALA A 56 -10.42 6.85 -6.38
C ALA A 56 -10.37 7.86 -5.22
N ALA A 57 -10.74 7.42 -4.02
CA ALA A 57 -10.78 8.26 -2.83
C ALA A 57 -9.37 8.54 -2.26
N PHE A 58 -8.39 7.67 -2.52
CA PHE A 58 -6.99 7.91 -2.20
C PHE A 58 -6.39 9.00 -3.10
N VAL A 59 -6.61 8.89 -4.41
CA VAL A 59 -6.13 9.88 -5.40
C VAL A 59 -6.75 11.25 -5.12
N GLU A 60 -8.06 11.31 -4.87
CA GLU A 60 -8.75 12.57 -4.56
C GLU A 60 -8.16 13.28 -3.32
N ARG A 61 -7.80 12.52 -2.28
CA ARG A 61 -7.33 13.09 -1.00
C ARG A 61 -5.84 13.43 -0.98
N THR A 62 -5.02 12.67 -1.70
CA THR A 62 -3.56 12.77 -1.62
C THR A 62 -2.92 13.36 -2.87
N GLY A 63 -3.60 13.28 -4.02
CA GLY A 63 -3.02 13.58 -5.34
C GLY A 63 -1.96 12.57 -5.80
N LEU A 64 -1.73 11.49 -5.05
CA LEU A 64 -0.72 10.48 -5.35
C LEU A 64 -1.30 9.35 -6.21
N PRO A 65 -0.46 8.68 -7.03
CA PRO A 65 -0.91 7.58 -7.87
C PRO A 65 -1.32 6.36 -7.02
N CYS A 66 -2.45 5.75 -7.40
CA CYS A 66 -2.94 4.51 -6.80
C CYS A 66 -3.39 3.54 -7.89
N SER A 67 -2.80 2.35 -7.96
CA SER A 67 -3.33 1.28 -8.80
C SER A 67 -4.56 0.66 -8.15
N SER A 68 -5.42 0.03 -8.96
CA SER A 68 -6.56 -0.76 -8.49
C SER A 68 -6.20 -2.25 -8.37
N SER A 69 -4.91 -2.58 -8.23
CA SER A 69 -4.45 -3.97 -8.21
C SER A 69 -4.94 -4.70 -6.96
N SER A 70 -5.45 -5.90 -7.13
CA SER A 70 -5.87 -6.76 -6.02
C SER A 70 -4.68 -7.49 -5.37
N PHE A 71 -4.88 -8.05 -4.18
CA PHE A 71 -3.86 -8.89 -3.54
C PHE A 71 -3.46 -10.09 -4.38
N ARG A 72 -4.42 -10.70 -5.07
CA ARG A 72 -4.15 -11.82 -5.97
C ARG A 72 -3.24 -11.41 -7.13
N GLU A 73 -3.54 -10.30 -7.79
CA GLU A 73 -2.71 -9.79 -8.89
C GLU A 73 -1.30 -9.45 -8.38
N ILE A 74 -1.20 -8.84 -7.20
CA ILE A 74 0.09 -8.55 -6.58
C ILE A 74 0.85 -9.86 -6.33
N ALA A 75 0.22 -10.88 -5.73
CA ALA A 75 0.82 -12.19 -5.49
C ALA A 75 1.23 -12.93 -6.77
N GLU A 76 0.60 -12.62 -7.91
CA GLU A 76 0.94 -13.14 -9.23
C GLU A 76 2.08 -12.33 -9.92
N GLY A 77 2.66 -11.33 -9.24
CA GLY A 77 3.84 -10.58 -9.72
C GLY A 77 3.52 -9.30 -10.48
N THR A 78 2.31 -8.73 -10.33
CA THR A 78 1.91 -7.50 -11.04
C THR A 78 2.65 -6.25 -10.53
N LEU A 79 3.40 -6.34 -9.42
CA LEU A 79 4.20 -5.23 -8.91
C LEU A 79 5.37 -4.95 -9.86
N PRO A 80 5.55 -3.68 -10.29
CA PRO A 80 6.62 -3.30 -11.20
C PRO A 80 8.00 -3.63 -10.63
N GLU A 81 8.92 -4.02 -11.51
CA GLU A 81 10.35 -4.11 -11.17
C GLU A 81 11.03 -2.72 -11.13
N ASP A 82 10.38 -1.70 -11.69
CA ASP A 82 10.85 -0.33 -11.69
C ASP A 82 9.65 0.62 -11.61
N VAL A 83 9.79 1.70 -10.84
CA VAL A 83 8.79 2.77 -10.65
C VAL A 83 9.16 4.06 -11.40
N SER A 84 10.20 4.03 -12.24
CA SER A 84 10.68 5.19 -13.02
C SER A 84 9.61 5.81 -13.93
N TYR A 85 8.67 5.01 -14.44
CA TYR A 85 7.54 5.49 -15.25
C TYR A 85 6.54 6.33 -14.44
N ILE A 86 6.44 6.08 -13.13
CA ILE A 86 5.57 6.84 -12.22
C ILE A 86 6.26 8.13 -11.79
N PHE A 87 7.57 8.04 -11.57
CA PHE A 87 8.39 9.17 -11.14
C PHE A 87 9.51 9.41 -12.14
N PRO A 88 9.22 10.02 -13.30
CA PRO A 88 10.26 10.37 -14.25
C PRO A 88 11.27 11.26 -13.54
N SER A 89 12.44 10.72 -13.25
CA SER A 89 13.59 11.55 -12.94
C SER A 89 13.88 12.35 -14.20
N ASN A 90 13.86 13.68 -14.12
CA ASN A 90 14.55 14.52 -15.10
C ASN A 90 16.03 14.14 -15.05
N ARG A 91 16.40 13.09 -15.78
CA ARG A 91 17.78 12.72 -16.03
C ARG A 91 18.27 13.65 -17.12
N ASP A 92 18.51 14.90 -16.77
CA ASP A 92 19.34 15.77 -17.60
C ASP A 92 20.76 15.16 -17.60
N GLY A 93 21.05 14.38 -18.64
CA GLY A 93 22.41 14.22 -19.16
C GLY A 93 23.46 13.46 -18.34
N GLN A 94 23.11 12.44 -17.55
CA GLN A 94 24.13 11.48 -17.06
C GLN A 94 24.10 10.19 -17.87
N GLU A 95 25.13 10.04 -18.69
CA GLU A 95 25.42 8.90 -19.56
C GLU A 95 25.36 7.57 -18.81
N LEU A 96 24.77 6.59 -19.48
CA LEU A 96 24.80 5.18 -19.12
C LEU A 96 26.26 4.71 -19.06
N ILE A 97 26.81 4.61 -17.86
CA ILE A 97 27.94 3.73 -17.60
C ILE A 97 27.37 2.31 -17.56
N THR A 98 27.23 1.73 -18.75
CA THR A 98 27.15 0.28 -18.97
C THR A 98 28.57 -0.27 -18.81
N GLU A 99 29.03 -0.44 -17.59
CA GLU A 99 30.25 -1.21 -17.30
C GLU A 99 29.80 -2.58 -16.78
N SER A 100 29.93 -3.55 -17.68
CA SER A 100 29.79 -4.96 -17.43
C SER A 100 30.78 -5.44 -16.37
N ASP A 101 30.29 -5.65 -15.14
CA ASP A 101 30.91 -6.61 -14.22
C ASP A 101 29.84 -7.66 -13.85
N GLY A 102 29.92 -8.81 -14.51
CA GLY A 102 28.92 -9.87 -14.58
C GLY A 102 28.70 -10.64 -13.28
N LEU A 103 28.86 -10.00 -12.12
CA LEU A 103 28.76 -10.62 -10.81
C LEU A 103 28.21 -9.65 -9.74
N SER A 104 27.21 -8.83 -10.09
CA SER A 104 26.46 -8.02 -9.10
C SER A 104 25.04 -7.56 -9.53
N VAL A 105 24.31 -8.34 -10.34
CA VAL A 105 22.84 -8.15 -10.49
C VAL A 105 22.13 -8.71 -9.25
N GLY A 106 22.49 -8.17 -8.08
CA GLY A 106 22.11 -8.67 -6.77
C GLY A 106 21.00 -7.85 -6.13
N LEU A 107 19.76 -8.25 -6.38
CA LEU A 107 18.65 -8.27 -5.39
C LEU A 107 18.42 -7.02 -4.53
N THR A 108 18.60 -5.79 -5.05
CA THR A 108 18.09 -4.62 -4.32
C THR A 108 16.58 -4.58 -4.48
N PRO A 109 15.80 -4.60 -3.38
CA PRO A 109 14.36 -4.51 -3.48
C PRO A 109 14.00 -3.17 -4.11
N VAL A 110 13.10 -3.22 -5.09
CA VAL A 110 12.60 -2.06 -5.84
C VAL A 110 11.89 -1.08 -4.89
N ILE A 111 11.30 -1.63 -3.84
CA ILE A 111 10.53 -0.92 -2.84
C ILE A 111 11.29 -0.99 -1.51
N GLU A 112 11.66 0.15 -0.95
CA GLU A 112 12.30 0.16 0.37
C GLU A 112 11.29 -0.30 1.44
N MET A 113 10.03 0.09 1.33
CA MET A 113 9.02 -0.17 2.35
C MET A 113 7.61 -0.34 1.78
N THR A 114 6.96 -1.43 2.16
CA THR A 114 5.54 -1.68 1.91
C THR A 114 4.74 -1.51 3.20
N VAL A 115 3.65 -0.74 3.13
CA VAL A 115 2.75 -0.50 4.28
C VAL A 115 1.38 -1.09 3.97
N CYS A 116 1.00 -2.14 4.70
CA CYS A 116 -0.34 -2.71 4.62
C CYS A 116 -1.21 -2.16 5.75
N SER A 117 -1.98 -1.11 5.43
CA SER A 117 -2.84 -0.42 6.41
C SER A 117 -4.24 -1.00 6.45
N PHE A 118 -4.57 -1.75 7.51
CA PHE A 118 -5.86 -2.41 7.74
C PHE A 118 -6.32 -3.27 6.55
N ALA A 119 -5.41 -3.87 5.80
CA ALA A 119 -5.75 -4.49 4.51
C ALA A 119 -5.50 -6.01 4.47
N LEU A 120 -4.44 -6.51 5.10
CA LEU A 120 -4.08 -7.94 5.02
C LEU A 120 -5.12 -8.89 5.63
N HIS A 121 -6.02 -8.39 6.48
CA HIS A 121 -7.11 -9.20 7.03
C HIS A 121 -8.18 -9.59 5.99
N LEU A 122 -8.18 -8.92 4.82
CA LEU A 122 -9.08 -9.24 3.71
C LEU A 122 -8.63 -10.50 2.94
N VAL A 123 -7.40 -10.97 3.17
CA VAL A 123 -6.90 -12.22 2.59
C VAL A 123 -7.28 -13.37 3.52
N GLU A 124 -8.35 -14.08 3.17
CA GLU A 124 -8.93 -15.12 4.03
C GLU A 124 -8.13 -16.42 4.02
N SER A 125 -7.52 -16.75 2.88
CA SER A 125 -6.75 -17.98 2.73
C SER A 125 -5.30 -17.81 3.16
N SER A 126 -4.82 -18.70 4.05
CA SER A 126 -3.41 -18.77 4.43
C SER A 126 -2.48 -19.00 3.23
N SER A 127 -2.92 -19.67 2.17
CA SER A 127 -2.08 -19.91 0.99
C SER A 127 -1.97 -18.66 0.12
N GLU A 128 -3.05 -17.89 -0.03
CA GLU A 128 -3.04 -16.62 -0.76
C GLU A 128 -2.21 -15.58 -0.01
N LEU A 129 -2.36 -15.53 1.32
CA LEU A 129 -1.53 -14.67 2.16
C LEU A 129 -0.05 -15.03 2.05
N PHE A 130 0.28 -16.33 2.04
CA PHE A 130 1.65 -16.78 1.81
C PHE A 130 2.19 -16.31 0.45
N SER A 131 1.45 -16.53 -0.64
CA SER A 131 1.89 -16.11 -1.98
C SER A 131 2.10 -14.60 -2.06
N LEU A 132 1.19 -13.81 -1.48
CA LEU A 132 1.32 -12.36 -1.39
C LEU A 132 2.58 -11.95 -0.62
N LEU A 133 2.78 -12.50 0.57
CA LEU A 133 3.90 -12.14 1.43
C LEU A 133 5.24 -12.60 0.84
N TRP A 134 5.28 -13.75 0.17
CA TRP A 134 6.45 -14.22 -0.55
C TRP A 134 6.82 -13.23 -1.66
N GLU A 135 5.86 -12.86 -2.50
CA GLU A 135 6.11 -11.92 -3.59
C GLU A 135 6.60 -10.57 -3.06
N LEU A 136 5.94 -10.03 -2.02
CA LEU A 136 6.38 -8.80 -1.36
C LEU A 136 7.80 -8.91 -0.79
N SER A 137 8.24 -10.09 -0.32
CA SER A 137 9.58 -10.28 0.24
C SER A 137 10.68 -10.19 -0.83
N THR A 138 10.34 -10.47 -2.09
CA THR A 138 11.28 -10.33 -3.21
C THR A 138 11.37 -8.89 -3.73
N LYS A 139 10.32 -8.08 -3.49
CA LYS A 139 10.20 -6.71 -4.01
C LYS A 139 10.46 -5.64 -2.97
N SER A 140 10.27 -5.95 -1.69
CA SER A 140 10.29 -4.99 -0.58
C SER A 140 11.29 -5.37 0.50
N ARG A 141 12.05 -4.39 1.00
CA ARG A 141 12.95 -4.60 2.15
C ARG A 141 12.19 -4.67 3.47
N TRP A 142 11.26 -3.73 3.66
CA TRP A 142 10.49 -3.59 4.89
C TRP A 142 9.01 -3.80 4.63
N LEU A 143 8.35 -4.49 5.56
CA LEU A 143 6.90 -4.64 5.59
C LEU A 143 6.37 -4.10 6.92
N ILE A 144 5.45 -3.14 6.85
CA ILE A 144 4.71 -2.62 8.00
C ILE A 144 3.27 -3.10 7.88
N VAL A 145 2.80 -3.80 8.91
CA VAL A 145 1.42 -4.27 8.98
C VAL A 145 0.68 -3.49 10.07
N LEU A 146 -0.31 -2.70 9.67
CA LEU A 146 -1.24 -2.07 10.60
C LEU A 146 -2.53 -2.90 10.58
N ALA A 147 -2.83 -3.58 11.66
CA ALA A 147 -4.00 -4.45 11.74
C ALA A 147 -4.98 -3.97 12.81
N PRO A 148 -6.30 -4.12 12.60
CA PRO A 148 -7.30 -3.75 13.60
C PRO A 148 -7.40 -4.79 14.74
N HIS A 149 -6.87 -5.99 14.51
CA HIS A 149 -6.91 -7.13 15.43
C HIS A 149 -5.70 -8.03 15.18
N LYS A 150 -5.60 -9.17 15.89
CA LYS A 150 -4.50 -10.16 15.80
C LYS A 150 -4.39 -10.91 14.46
N LYS A 151 -4.83 -10.33 13.33
CA LYS A 151 -4.64 -10.91 11.98
C LYS A 151 -4.06 -9.85 11.05
N PRO A 152 -3.21 -10.20 10.08
CA PRO A 152 -2.86 -11.55 9.62
C PRO A 152 -1.95 -12.32 10.57
N GLU A 153 -2.04 -13.66 10.55
CA GLU A 153 -1.06 -14.54 11.20
C GLU A 153 0.04 -14.89 10.19
N ILE A 154 1.24 -14.34 10.39
CA ILE A 154 2.39 -14.59 9.53
C ILE A 154 3.26 -15.65 10.20
N LYS A 155 3.51 -16.76 9.49
CA LYS A 155 4.28 -17.89 10.02
C LYS A 155 5.78 -17.73 9.78
N GLU A 156 6.56 -18.42 10.59
CA GLU A 156 8.00 -18.54 10.38
C GLU A 156 8.30 -19.21 9.03
N GLY A 157 9.36 -18.74 8.34
CA GLY A 157 9.75 -19.25 7.03
C GLY A 157 9.00 -18.63 5.84
N TRP A 158 8.10 -17.67 6.05
CA TRP A 158 7.37 -16.95 4.97
C TRP A 158 8.15 -15.78 4.36
N GLY A 159 9.49 -15.79 4.46
CA GLY A 159 10.36 -14.74 3.92
C GLY A 159 10.48 -13.48 4.78
N TRP A 160 9.77 -13.40 5.91
CA TRP A 160 9.78 -12.25 6.80
C TRP A 160 10.38 -12.57 8.17
N THR A 161 11.12 -11.62 8.71
CA THR A 161 11.62 -11.64 10.10
C THR A 161 10.93 -10.52 10.88
N LYS A 162 10.35 -10.86 12.03
CA LYS A 162 9.72 -9.86 12.91
C LYS A 162 10.78 -8.98 13.57
N TRP A 163 10.46 -7.70 13.73
CA TRP A 163 11.29 -6.74 14.46
C TRP A 163 10.61 -6.32 15.76
N ASN A 164 11.37 -6.32 16.85
CA ASN A 164 10.95 -5.74 18.12
C ASN A 164 11.10 -4.21 18.04
N MET A 165 10.02 -3.47 18.26
CA MET A 165 10.00 -2.01 18.13
C MET A 165 10.72 -1.27 19.26
N ASP A 166 10.86 -1.87 20.43
CA ASP A 166 11.52 -1.27 21.59
C ASP A 166 13.05 -1.37 21.49
N THR A 167 13.54 -2.53 21.05
CA THR A 167 14.99 -2.81 20.94
C THR A 167 15.55 -2.60 19.53
N TRP A 168 14.67 -2.44 18.54
CA TRP A 168 15.00 -2.32 17.13
C TRP A 168 15.89 -3.46 16.63
N ALA A 169 15.51 -4.69 16.99
CA ALA A 169 16.24 -5.91 16.66
C ALA A 169 15.30 -7.01 16.14
N ALA A 170 15.86 -7.93 15.35
CA ALA A 170 15.14 -9.11 14.89
C ALA A 170 14.72 -9.99 16.07
N THR A 171 13.48 -10.50 16.03
CA THR A 171 12.92 -11.42 17.02
C THR A 171 12.16 -12.56 16.34
N SER A 172 11.81 -13.60 17.10
CA SER A 172 10.99 -14.71 16.63
C SER A 172 9.57 -14.23 16.28
N MET A 173 8.98 -14.84 15.24
CA MET A 173 7.58 -14.55 14.84
C MET A 173 6.56 -14.92 15.94
N SER A 174 6.92 -15.81 16.85
CA SER A 174 6.05 -16.25 17.96
C SER A 174 6.16 -15.38 19.22
N ASP A 175 7.18 -14.53 19.31
CA ASP A 175 7.40 -13.63 20.44
C ASP A 175 6.39 -12.49 20.40
N GLN A 176 5.78 -12.12 21.52
CA GLN A 176 4.85 -10.98 21.62
C GLN A 176 5.54 -9.68 22.03
N THR A 177 6.84 -9.71 22.38
CA THR A 177 7.56 -8.49 22.75
C THR A 177 7.67 -7.51 21.59
N GLY A 178 7.56 -6.21 21.89
CA GLY A 178 7.59 -5.14 20.90
C GLY A 178 6.33 -5.04 20.02
N GLU A 179 5.25 -5.79 20.30
CA GLU A 179 3.95 -5.57 19.65
C GLU A 179 3.20 -4.43 20.32
N ILE A 180 2.82 -3.43 19.53
CA ILE A 180 1.92 -2.36 19.98
C ILE A 180 0.47 -2.85 19.83
N LEU A 181 0.02 -3.66 20.78
CA LEU A 181 -1.37 -4.10 20.88
C LEU A 181 -2.16 -3.13 21.78
N HIS A 182 -3.02 -2.32 21.16
CA HIS A 182 -4.03 -1.56 21.89
C HIS A 182 -5.32 -2.38 21.94
N GLU A 183 -5.65 -2.94 23.10
CA GLU A 183 -7.01 -3.43 23.35
C GLU A 183 -7.98 -2.23 23.25
N ARG A 184 -9.04 -2.38 22.46
CA ARG A 184 -10.10 -1.38 22.29
C ARG A 184 -11.23 -1.63 23.25
#